data_AF-A0A4V6LPS1-F1
#
_entry.id   AF-A0A4V6LPS1-F1
#
_cell.length_a   1.000
_cell.length_b   1.000
_cell.length_c   1.000
_cell.angle_alpha   90.00
_cell.angle_beta   90.00
_cell.angle_gamma   90.00
#
_symmetry.space_group_name_H-M   'P 1'
#
loop_
_entity.id
_entity.type
_entity.pdbx_description
1 polymer ?
#
loop_
_entity_poly.entity_id
_entity_poly.type
_entity_poly.pdbx_seq_one_letter_code
_entity_poly.pdbx_strand_id
1 'polypeptide(L)' 'MKAADLNQALHENLSEEELASHFSIRGYKLTPKGEQILEQYQEIIDRHPKKNL' A
#
# COMPACT_ATOMS: atom_id res chain seq x y z
N MET A 1 4.71 -7.07 29.91
CA MET A 1 3.88 -7.25 28.70
C MET A 1 4.72 -7.98 27.67
N LYS A 2 4.22 -9.06 27.06
CA LYS A 2 4.97 -9.72 25.97
C LYS A 2 4.81 -8.89 24.70
N ALA A 3 5.76 -9.00 23.78
CA ALA A 3 5.72 -8.25 22.52
C ALA A 3 4.42 -8.52 21.71
N ALA A 4 3.89 -9.74 21.79
CA ALA A 4 2.62 -10.11 21.15
C ALA A 4 1.43 -9.32 21.73
N ASP A 5 1.35 -9.19 23.06
CA ASP A 5 0.27 -8.45 23.72
C ASP A 5 0.32 -6.95 23.36
N LEU A 6 1.53 -6.41 23.18
CA LEU A 6 1.73 -5.03 22.74
C LEU A 6 1.28 -4.80 21.31
N ASN A 7 1.69 -5.69 20.39
CA ASN A 7 1.29 -5.58 19.00
C ASN A 7 -0.24 -5.70 18.84
N GLN A 8 -0.87 -6.60 19.60
CA GLN A 8 -2.32 -6.74 19.62
C GLN A 8 -3.00 -5.43 20.08
N ALA A 9 -2.55 -4.86 21.20
CA ALA A 9 -3.09 -3.61 21.71
C ALA A 9 -2.88 -2.44 20.73
N LEU A 10 -1.76 -2.40 20.00
CA LEU A 10 -1.52 -1.40 18.97
C LEU A 10 -2.51 -1.55 17.80
N HIS A 11 -2.74 -2.76 17.30
CA HIS A 11 -3.70 -3.01 16.22
C HIS A 11 -5.16 -2.73 16.62
N GLU A 12 -5.51 -2.91 17.88
CA GLU A 12 -6.87 -2.65 18.38
C GLU A 12 -7.19 -1.16 18.56
N ASN A 13 -6.17 -0.32 18.75
CA ASN A 13 -6.34 1.08 19.12
C ASN A 13 -5.82 2.08 18.07
N LEU A 14 -5.05 1.63 17.09
CA LEU A 14 -4.44 2.49 16.07
C LEU A 14 -4.64 1.88 14.67
N SER A 15 -5.10 2.69 13.73
CA SER A 15 -5.12 2.34 12.30
C SER A 15 -3.86 2.82 11.58
N GLU A 16 -3.51 2.16 10.47
CA GLU A 16 -2.38 2.58 9.64
C GLU A 16 -2.63 3.95 9.00
N GLU A 17 -3.89 4.26 8.66
CA GLU A 17 -4.30 5.54 8.08
C GLU A 17 -4.12 6.71 9.05
N GLU A 18 -4.47 6.51 10.33
CA GLU A 18 -4.23 7.51 11.38
C GLU A 18 -2.73 7.75 11.59
N LEU A 19 -1.94 6.68 11.65
CA LEU A 19 -0.49 6.77 11.80
C LEU A 19 0.19 7.42 10.59
N ALA A 20 -0.31 7.19 9.38
CA ALA A 20 0.21 7.79 8.16
C ALA A 20 0.12 9.33 8.16
N SER A 21 -0.86 9.91 8.86
CA SER A 21 -0.99 11.37 8.99
C SER A 21 0.15 12.01 9.81
N HIS A 22 0.80 11.24 10.67
CA HIS A 22 1.87 11.72 11.54
C HIS A 22 3.26 11.72 10.88
N PHE A 23 3.40 11.07 9.72
CA PHE A 23 4.68 10.99 9.01
C PHE A 23 4.51 11.39 7.54
N SER A 24 5.26 12.41 7.11
CA SER A 24 5.37 12.70 5.67
C SER A 24 6.28 11.67 5.01
N ILE A 25 5.70 10.58 4.53
CA ILE A 25 6.43 9.60 3.72
C ILE A 25 6.69 10.22 2.35
N ARG A 26 7.97 10.46 2.03
CA ARG A 26 8.36 10.86 0.66
C ARG A 26 8.26 9.62 -0.23
N GLY A 27 7.15 9.49 -0.95
CA GLY A 27 6.88 8.39 -1.86
C GLY A 27 6.58 8.89 -3.28
N TYR A 28 6.73 8.00 -4.25
CA TYR A 28 6.20 8.22 -5.60
C TYR A 28 4.78 7.67 -5.66
N LYS A 29 3.82 8.54 -5.98
CA LYS A 29 2.45 8.13 -6.30
C LYS A 29 2.24 8.30 -7.80
N LEU A 30 1.47 7.40 -8.40
CA LEU A 30 0.99 7.60 -9.77
C LEU A 30 0.19 8.91 -9.83
N THR A 31 0.39 9.65 -10.92
CA THR A 31 -0.49 10.78 -11.23
C THR A 31 -1.81 10.24 -11.79
N PRO A 32 -2.90 11.01 -11.78
CA PRO A 32 -4.17 10.59 -12.40
C PRO A 32 -4.00 10.15 -13.86
N LYS A 33 -3.09 10.80 -14.60
CA LYS A 33 -2.70 10.39 -15.96
C LYS A 33 -2.04 9.01 -15.98
N GLY A 34 -1.17 8.73 -15.01
CA GLY A 34 -0.52 7.43 -14.87
C GLY A 34 -1.52 6.31 -14.57
N GLU A 35 -2.51 6.58 -13.70
CA GLU A 35 -3.59 5.64 -13.38
C GLU A 35 -4.42 5.31 -14.64
N GLN A 36 -4.86 6.32 -15.40
CA GLN A 36 -5.60 6.14 -16.65
C GLN A 36 -4.82 5.34 -17.70
N ILE A 37 -3.51 5.56 -17.83
CA ILE A 37 -2.67 4.81 -18.77
C ILE A 37 -2.60 3.34 -18.37
N LEU A 38 -2.47 3.02 -17.08
CA LEU A 38 -2.44 1.61 -16.65
C LEU A 38 -3.76 0.90 -16.93
N GLU A 39 -4.90 1.57 -16.71
CA GLU A 39 -6.22 1.03 -17.05
C GLU A 39 -6.40 0.84 -18.56
N GLN A 40 -5.95 1.80 -19.36
CA GLN A 40 -6.09 1.75 -20.82
C GLN A 40 -5.24 0.66 -21.47
N TYR A 41 -4.07 0.36 -20.88
CA TYR A 41 -3.08 -0.58 -21.43
C TYR A 41 -2.88 -1.82 -20.53
N GLN A 42 -3.97 -2.32 -19.95
CA GLN A 42 -3.97 -3.47 -19.06
C GLN A 42 -3.34 -4.72 -19.72
N GLU A 43 -3.48 -4.87 -21.04
CA GLU A 43 -2.91 -5.97 -21.81
C GLU A 43 -1.38 -6.03 -21.76
N ILE A 44 -0.69 -4.90 -21.54
CA ILE A 44 0.76 -4.86 -21.36
C ILE A 44 1.14 -5.46 -20.00
N ILE A 45 0.37 -5.13 -18.96
CA ILE A 45 0.55 -5.68 -17.60
C ILE A 45 0.32 -7.19 -17.62
N ASP A 46 -0.72 -7.65 -18.31
CA ASP A 46 -1.05 -9.07 -18.36
C ASP A 46 -0.05 -9.91 -19.13
N ARG A 47 0.67 -9.33 -20.10
CA ARG A 47 1.78 -9.98 -20.79
C ARG A 47 3.04 -10.07 -19.94
N HIS A 48 3.15 -9.29 -18.87
CA HIS A 48 4.33 -9.35 -18.00
C HIS A 48 4.34 -10.68 -17.24
N PRO A 49 5.48 -11.39 -17.17
CA PRO A 49 5.56 -12.64 -16.43
C PRO A 49 5.13 -12.43 -14.98
N LYS A 50 3.97 -12.99 -14.60
CA LYS A 50 3.50 -12.95 -13.22
C LYS A 50 4.22 -14.05 -12.45
N LYS A 51 4.76 -13.71 -11.28
CA LYS A 51 5.23 -14.74 -10.35
C LYS A 51 4.00 -15.54 -9.90
N ASN A 52 4.06 -16.86 -10.07
CA ASN A 52 3.11 -17.75 -9.43
C ASN A 52 3.40 -17.68 -7.92
N LEU A 53 2.53 -17.04 -7.16
CA LEU A 53 2.58 -17.00 -5.69
C LEU A 53 1.68 -18.10 -5.13
#